data_AF-A0A183GWH1-F1
#
_entry.id   AF-A0A183GWH1-F1
#
_cell.length_a   1.000
_cell.length_b   1.000
_cell.length_c   1.000
_cell.angle_alpha   90.00
_cell.angle_beta   90.00
_cell.angle_gamma   90.00
#
_symmetry.space_group_name_H-M   'P 1'
#
loop_
_entity.id
_entity.type
_entity.pdbx_description
1 polymer ?
#
loop_
_entity_poly.entity_id
_entity_poly.type
_entity_poly.pdbx_seq_one_letter_code
_entity_poly.pdbx_strand_id
1 'polypeptide(L)'
;MEQRSFLRSSDQKCLNQNTIVICDCLNYIKGYRYELFLVAKQCKTTFAVLYCHVKESTCKWLNEQKEGTRYKGATISDLIFRYEKPDPRNRWDSPLYKVEVGKSEKPSSVDAPEDMSVDLEHQSPNFVEIPLTEIFSWMCEVTAVGSCNFT
;
A
#
# COMPACT_ATOMS: atom_id res chain seq x y z
N MET A 1 7.67 18.85 -2.83
CA MET A 1 9.10 18.42 -2.70
C MET A 1 9.47 18.21 -1.24
N GLU A 2 9.13 19.13 -0.32
CA GLU A 2 9.47 19.03 1.11
C GLU A 2 8.99 17.74 1.81
N GLN A 3 7.77 17.26 1.56
CA GLN A 3 7.28 16.04 2.20
C GLN A 3 8.13 14.80 1.87
N ARG A 4 8.62 14.66 0.63
CA ARG A 4 9.47 13.52 0.24
C ARG A 4 10.83 13.58 0.94
N SER A 5 11.43 14.76 0.98
CA SER A 5 12.71 14.97 1.68
C SER A 5 12.57 14.78 3.20
N PHE A 6 11.45 15.21 3.79
CA PHE A 6 11.13 15.01 5.20
C PHE A 6 10.92 13.52 5.52
N LEU A 7 10.06 12.82 4.78
CA LEU A 7 9.83 11.38 4.97
C LEU A 7 11.13 10.60 4.83
N ARG A 8 11.93 10.86 3.80
CA ARG A 8 13.24 10.22 3.65
C ARG A 8 14.15 10.46 4.86
N SER A 9 14.17 11.68 5.39
CA SER A 9 14.99 12.01 6.56
C SER A 9 14.48 11.38 7.86
N SER A 10 13.17 11.21 8.00
CA SER A 10 12.53 10.57 9.15
C SER A 10 12.69 9.05 9.09
N ASP A 11 12.45 8.47 7.92
CA ASP A 11 12.64 7.05 7.64
C ASP A 11 14.10 6.66 7.92
N GLN A 12 15.08 7.40 7.39
CA GLN A 12 16.50 7.11 7.67
C GLN A 12 16.90 7.20 9.15
N LYS A 13 16.20 8.01 9.96
CA LYS A 13 16.47 8.11 11.40
C LYS A 13 15.84 6.97 12.20
N CYS A 14 14.70 6.47 11.76
CA CYS A 14 13.94 5.45 12.48
C CYS A 14 14.21 4.02 11.97
N LEU A 15 14.67 3.87 10.73
CA LEU A 15 14.87 2.58 10.09
C LEU A 15 16.15 1.90 10.62
N ASN A 16 15.95 0.86 11.43
CA ASN A 16 16.98 -0.04 11.92
C ASN A 16 16.47 -1.48 11.88
N GLN A 17 17.31 -2.45 12.22
CA GLN A 17 16.97 -3.88 12.15
C GLN A 17 15.94 -4.35 13.19
N ASN A 18 15.57 -3.51 14.15
CA ASN A 18 14.68 -3.85 15.26
C ASN A 18 13.35 -3.10 15.22
N THR A 19 13.11 -2.30 14.18
CA THR A 19 11.94 -1.41 14.10
C THR A 19 11.21 -1.62 12.77
N ILE A 20 9.92 -1.91 12.84
CA ILE A 20 9.03 -1.90 11.68
C ILE A 20 8.55 -0.46 11.46
N VAL A 21 8.74 0.06 10.26
CA VAL A 21 8.29 1.39 9.85
C VAL A 21 7.18 1.25 8.81
N ILE A 22 6.06 1.95 9.03
CA ILE A 22 4.96 2.04 8.07
C ILE A 22 5.04 3.40 7.38
N CYS A 23 5.35 3.41 6.09
CA CYS A 23 5.40 4.63 5.28
C CYS A 23 4.00 4.98 4.74
N ASP A 24 3.12 5.52 5.59
CA ASP A 24 1.77 5.97 5.20
C ASP A 24 1.84 7.30 4.43
N CYS A 25 1.85 7.20 3.11
CA CYS A 25 1.87 8.31 2.16
C CYS A 25 1.27 7.87 0.83
N LEU A 26 1.01 8.82 -0.07
CA LEU A 26 0.42 8.50 -1.38
C LEU A 26 1.28 7.52 -2.20
N ASN A 27 2.62 7.59 -2.10
CA ASN A 27 3.57 6.67 -2.74
C ASN A 27 3.28 6.34 -4.22
N TYR A 28 2.62 7.27 -4.92
CA TYR A 28 1.91 7.04 -6.17
C TYR A 28 2.80 7.09 -7.42
N ILE A 29 4.07 7.44 -7.26
CA ILE A 29 5.05 7.55 -8.35
C ILE A 29 6.09 6.44 -8.19
N LYS A 30 6.36 5.70 -9.26
CA LYS A 30 7.34 4.60 -9.30
C LYS A 30 8.73 5.04 -8.87
N GLY A 31 9.18 6.21 -9.34
CA GLY A 31 10.48 6.77 -8.97
C GLY A 31 10.63 6.97 -7.46
N TYR A 32 9.55 7.35 -6.76
CA TYR A 32 9.59 7.53 -5.31
C TYR A 32 9.64 6.19 -4.57
N ARG A 33 8.89 5.16 -5.03
CA ARG A 33 8.99 3.81 -4.46
C ARG A 33 10.39 3.21 -4.67
N TYR A 34 11.01 3.47 -5.81
CA TYR A 34 12.41 3.10 -6.06
C TYR A 34 13.37 3.78 -5.07
N GLU A 35 13.19 5.07 -4.76
CA GLU A 35 14.00 5.75 -3.74
C GLU A 35 13.84 5.12 -2.34
N LEU A 36 12.61 4.76 -1.94
CA LEU A 36 12.37 4.07 -0.66
C LEU A 36 13.05 2.69 -0.62
N PHE A 37 12.98 1.94 -1.73
CA PHE A 37 13.72 0.69 -1.88
C PHE A 37 15.23 0.86 -1.70
N LEU A 38 15.81 1.92 -2.29
CA LEU A 38 17.24 2.20 -2.11
C LEU A 38 17.59 2.55 -0.65
N VAL A 39 16.71 3.23 0.07
CA VAL A 39 16.89 3.50 1.51
C VAL A 39 16.86 2.19 2.30
N ALA A 40 15.89 1.31 2.06
CA ALA A 40 15.82 0.00 2.72
C ALA A 40 17.07 -0.85 2.43
N LYS A 41 17.53 -0.87 1.17
CA LYS A 41 18.78 -1.56 0.77
C LYS A 41 20.00 -0.98 1.50
N GLN A 42 20.11 0.35 1.60
CA GLN A 42 21.21 1.03 2.29
C GLN A 42 21.22 0.69 3.79
N CYS A 43 20.05 0.61 4.41
CA CYS A 43 19.88 0.24 5.81
C CYS A 43 19.94 -1.28 6.07
N LYS A 44 20.13 -2.09 5.03
CA LYS A 44 20.18 -3.56 5.09
C LYS A 44 18.96 -4.16 5.81
N THR A 45 17.78 -3.64 5.49
CA THR A 45 16.50 -4.14 6.02
C THR A 45 15.61 -4.67 4.91
N THR A 46 14.63 -5.48 5.28
CA THR A 46 13.56 -5.94 4.39
C THR A 46 12.52 -4.86 4.20
N PHE A 47 11.71 -5.02 3.16
CA PHE A 47 10.55 -4.19 2.90
C PHE A 47 9.46 -5.05 2.24
N ALA A 48 8.24 -4.55 2.26
CA ALA A 48 7.10 -5.10 1.54
C ALA A 48 6.25 -3.94 1.01
N VAL A 49 5.58 -4.15 -0.13
CA VAL A 49 4.65 -3.18 -0.70
C VAL A 49 3.23 -3.68 -0.49
N LEU A 50 2.45 -2.94 0.28
CA LEU A 50 1.00 -3.14 0.39
C LEU A 50 0.32 -2.25 -0.66
N TYR A 51 -0.39 -2.87 -1.60
CA TYR A 51 -1.14 -2.19 -2.64
C TYR A 51 -2.63 -2.32 -2.41
N CYS A 52 -3.24 -1.24 -1.92
CA CYS A 52 -4.68 -1.07 -1.88
C CYS A 52 -5.21 -0.76 -3.28
N HIS A 53 -5.77 -1.77 -3.95
CA HIS A 53 -6.40 -1.61 -5.26
C HIS A 53 -7.83 -1.09 -5.10
N VAL A 54 -8.12 0.02 -5.77
CA VAL A 54 -9.39 0.74 -5.61
C VAL A 54 -9.85 1.24 -6.98
N LYS A 55 -11.15 1.10 -7.30
CA LYS A 55 -11.77 1.71 -8.48
C LYS A 55 -11.83 3.24 -8.32
N GLU A 56 -11.72 4.01 -9.40
CA GLU A 56 -11.79 5.50 -9.34
C GLU A 56 -13.06 6.01 -8.65
N SER A 57 -14.21 5.36 -8.91
CA SER A 57 -15.49 5.70 -8.29
C SER A 57 -15.47 5.51 -6.77
N THR A 58 -14.76 4.51 -6.27
CA THR A 58 -14.56 4.29 -4.83
C THR A 58 -13.60 5.32 -4.24
N CYS A 59 -12.55 5.72 -4.95
CA CYS A 59 -11.67 6.82 -4.49
C CYS A 59 -12.42 8.13 -4.29
N LYS A 60 -13.31 8.49 -5.24
CA LYS A 60 -14.16 9.69 -5.14
C LYS A 60 -15.13 9.59 -3.96
N TRP A 61 -15.79 8.44 -3.81
CA TRP A 61 -16.68 8.17 -2.69
C TRP A 61 -15.96 8.28 -1.34
N LEU A 62 -14.77 7.70 -1.18
CA LEU A 62 -13.96 7.81 0.03
C LEU A 62 -13.57 9.25 0.34
N ASN A 63 -13.27 10.05 -0.68
CA ASN A 63 -12.96 11.47 -0.51
C ASN A 63 -14.19 12.27 -0.05
N GLU A 64 -15.38 11.92 -0.51
CA GLU A 64 -16.64 12.51 -0.05
C GLU A 64 -16.94 12.18 1.43
N GLN A 65 -16.47 11.05 1.95
CA GLN A 65 -16.62 10.74 3.38
C GLN A 65 -15.70 11.56 4.29
N LYS A 66 -14.68 12.25 3.75
CA LYS A 66 -13.74 13.04 4.56
C LYS A 66 -14.32 14.43 4.90
N GLU A 67 -14.19 14.81 6.16
CA GLU A 67 -14.42 16.17 6.66
C GLU A 67 -13.08 16.86 6.97
N GLY A 68 -12.94 18.14 6.60
CA GLY A 68 -11.72 18.95 6.85
C GLY A 68 -10.48 18.60 6.03
N THR A 69 -10.31 17.35 5.60
CA THR A 69 -9.12 16.86 4.85
C THR A 69 -9.44 16.42 3.41
N ARG A 70 -10.64 16.76 2.94
CA ARG A 70 -11.14 16.42 1.60
C ARG A 70 -10.34 17.11 0.50
N TYR A 71 -9.93 16.35 -0.51
CA TYR A 71 -9.36 16.92 -1.73
C TYR A 71 -10.46 17.58 -2.58
N LYS A 72 -10.13 18.70 -3.24
CA LYS A 72 -10.99 19.28 -4.28
C LYS A 72 -11.15 18.29 -5.44
N GLY A 73 -12.28 18.33 -6.14
CA GLY A 73 -12.60 17.41 -7.24
C GLY A 73 -11.50 17.32 -8.31
N ALA A 74 -11.01 18.47 -8.78
CA ALA A 74 -9.90 18.50 -9.75
C ALA A 74 -8.61 17.86 -9.19
N THR A 75 -8.28 18.13 -7.92
CA THR A 75 -7.08 17.59 -7.28
C THR A 75 -7.10 16.08 -7.17
N ILE A 76 -8.23 15.47 -6.77
CA ILE A 76 -8.33 14.01 -6.69
C ILE A 76 -8.27 13.36 -8.07
N SER A 77 -8.92 13.95 -9.08
CA SER A 77 -8.83 13.48 -10.47
C SER A 77 -7.39 13.54 -10.99
N ASP A 78 -6.67 14.63 -10.74
CA ASP A 78 -5.27 14.76 -11.15
C ASP A 78 -4.35 13.77 -10.43
N LEU A 79 -4.63 13.45 -9.16
CA LEU A 79 -3.86 12.46 -8.40
C LEU A 79 -4.09 11.05 -8.96
N ILE A 80 -5.33 10.69 -9.26
CA ILE A 80 -5.68 9.40 -9.85
C ILE A 80 -5.06 9.26 -11.25
N PHE A 81 -5.12 10.31 -12.07
CA PHE A 81 -4.54 10.29 -13.41
C PHE A 81 -3.01 10.08 -13.41
N ARG A 82 -2.31 10.67 -12.42
CA ARG A 82 -0.85 10.54 -12.28
C ARG A 82 -0.42 9.28 -11.51
N TYR A 83 -1.36 8.45 -11.06
CA TYR A 83 -1.05 7.27 -10.26
C TYR A 83 -0.37 6.19 -11.12
N GLU A 84 0.81 5.75 -10.69
CA GLU A 84 1.56 4.68 -11.32
C GLU A 84 1.43 3.39 -10.50
N LYS A 85 0.61 2.46 -10.99
CA LYS A 85 0.35 1.15 -10.36
C LYS A 85 1.65 0.41 -10.05
N PRO A 86 1.84 -0.15 -8.83
CA PRO A 86 2.98 -1.00 -8.53
C PRO A 86 2.96 -2.27 -9.36
N ASP A 87 4.13 -2.69 -9.82
CA ASP A 87 4.30 -3.84 -10.70
C ASP A 87 5.29 -4.84 -10.06
N PRO A 88 4.84 -6.05 -9.67
CA PRO A 88 5.64 -7.01 -8.92
C PRO A 88 6.85 -7.53 -9.71
N ARG A 89 6.92 -7.29 -11.02
CA ARG A 89 8.11 -7.59 -11.84
C ARG A 89 9.28 -6.66 -11.52
N ASN A 90 9.00 -5.47 -10.97
CA ASN A 90 10.03 -4.55 -10.52
C ASN A 90 10.54 -4.96 -9.13
N ARG A 91 11.87 -4.98 -8.95
CA ARG A 91 12.49 -5.32 -7.67
C ARG A 91 12.06 -4.42 -6.51
N TRP A 92 11.80 -3.14 -6.76
CA TRP A 92 11.38 -2.17 -5.74
C TRP A 92 9.88 -2.20 -5.43
N ASP A 93 9.08 -2.93 -6.20
CA ASP A 93 7.66 -3.15 -5.93
C ASP A 93 7.40 -4.57 -5.39
N SER A 94 8.44 -5.37 -5.16
CA SER A 94 8.34 -6.79 -4.76
C SER A 94 9.05 -7.08 -3.43
N PRO A 95 8.40 -7.79 -2.49
CA PRO A 95 7.09 -8.46 -2.63
C PRO A 95 5.91 -7.49 -2.57
N LEU A 96 4.89 -7.79 -3.38
CA LEU A 96 3.66 -7.01 -3.51
C LEU A 96 2.47 -7.77 -2.91
N TYR A 97 1.84 -7.20 -1.89
CA TYR A 97 0.61 -7.70 -1.30
C TYR A 97 -0.54 -6.83 -1.79
N LYS A 98 -1.46 -7.40 -2.56
CA LYS A 98 -2.60 -6.68 -3.11
C LYS A 98 -3.82 -6.88 -2.22
N VAL A 99 -4.51 -5.80 -1.94
CA VAL A 99 -5.76 -5.77 -1.16
C VAL A 99 -6.81 -5.04 -1.96
N GLU A 100 -7.97 -5.66 -2.16
CA GLU A 100 -9.09 -5.06 -2.89
C GLU A 100 -9.98 -4.24 -1.96
N VAL A 101 -10.24 -2.97 -2.32
CA VAL A 101 -11.05 -2.05 -1.51
C VAL A 101 -12.21 -1.50 -2.33
N GLY A 102 -13.40 -1.56 -1.74
CA GLY A 102 -14.65 -1.07 -2.31
C GLY A 102 -15.44 -0.22 -1.32
N LYS A 103 -16.77 -0.36 -1.35
CA LYS A 103 -17.72 0.49 -0.60
C LYS A 103 -18.61 -0.33 0.35
N SER A 104 -18.48 -1.65 0.37
CA SER A 104 -19.34 -2.50 1.19
C SER A 104 -19.00 -2.33 2.67
N GLU A 105 -19.90 -1.73 3.43
CA GLU A 105 -19.81 -1.57 4.89
C GLU A 105 -20.24 -2.83 5.66
N LYS A 106 -20.13 -4.02 5.03
CA LYS A 106 -20.50 -5.30 5.64
C LYS A 106 -19.26 -6.21 5.75
N PRO A 107 -19.05 -6.89 6.89
CA PRO A 107 -18.13 -8.01 6.94
C PRO A 107 -18.63 -9.11 5.98
N SER A 108 -17.70 -9.86 5.37
CA SER A 108 -17.99 -10.85 4.35
C SER A 108 -18.99 -11.90 4.85
N SER A 109 -20.19 -11.93 4.27
CA SER A 109 -21.14 -13.03 4.46
C SER A 109 -20.75 -14.19 3.56
N VAL A 110 -20.39 -15.33 4.16
CA VAL A 110 -19.83 -16.52 3.49
C VAL A 110 -20.87 -17.29 2.65
N ASP A 111 -22.15 -16.91 2.68
CA ASP A 111 -23.26 -17.72 2.13
C ASP A 111 -24.11 -17.00 1.08
N ALA A 112 -23.53 -16.60 -0.06
CA ALA A 112 -24.30 -16.11 -1.22
C ALA A 112 -24.11 -17.05 -2.43
N PRO A 113 -25.19 -17.56 -3.06
CA PRO A 113 -25.10 -18.49 -4.19
C PRO A 113 -24.46 -17.85 -5.43
N GLU A 114 -23.62 -18.62 -6.13
CA GLU A 114 -22.68 -18.21 -7.19
C GLU A 114 -23.29 -17.84 -8.56
N ASP A 115 -24.61 -17.68 -8.68
CA ASP A 115 -25.26 -17.45 -9.98
C ASP A 115 -26.09 -16.16 -10.00
N MET A 116 -25.38 -15.04 -10.10
CA MET A 116 -25.82 -13.76 -10.68
C MET A 116 -24.57 -12.88 -10.84
N SER A 117 -24.45 -12.15 -11.94
CA SER A 117 -23.40 -11.13 -12.17
C SER A 117 -23.61 -9.89 -11.29
N VAL A 118 -23.65 -10.10 -9.97
CA VAL A 118 -23.57 -9.03 -8.99
C VAL A 118 -22.10 -8.65 -8.93
N ASP A 119 -21.76 -7.44 -9.37
CA ASP A 119 -20.46 -6.81 -9.07
C ASP A 119 -20.44 -6.69 -7.54
N LEU A 120 -20.00 -7.76 -6.85
CA LEU A 120 -19.87 -7.81 -5.40
C LEU A 120 -18.87 -6.73 -5.05
N GLU A 121 -19.38 -5.56 -4.66
CA GLU A 121 -18.54 -4.44 -4.28
C GLU A 121 -17.60 -4.91 -3.17
N HIS A 122 -16.30 -4.76 -3.38
CA HIS A 122 -15.30 -5.09 -2.38
C HIS A 122 -15.59 -4.36 -1.05
N GLN A 123 -15.06 -4.91 0.04
CA GLN A 123 -15.23 -4.35 1.38
C GLN A 123 -14.65 -2.93 1.46
N SER A 124 -15.29 -2.07 2.25
CA SER A 124 -14.74 -0.74 2.54
C SER A 124 -13.48 -0.86 3.42
N PRO A 125 -12.64 0.18 3.50
CA PRO A 125 -11.38 0.13 4.27
C PRO A 125 -11.53 -0.35 5.72
N ASN A 126 -12.71 -0.20 6.32
CA ASN A 126 -12.99 -0.62 7.70
C ASN A 126 -13.15 -2.14 7.86
N PHE A 127 -13.45 -2.86 6.78
CA PHE A 127 -13.79 -4.29 6.81
C PHE A 127 -12.84 -5.17 6.00
N VAL A 128 -11.92 -4.55 5.28
CA VAL A 128 -10.94 -5.24 4.44
C VAL A 128 -9.88 -5.92 5.29
N GLU A 129 -9.62 -7.20 5.01
CA GLU A 129 -8.53 -7.95 5.64
C GLU A 129 -7.19 -7.69 4.94
N ILE A 130 -6.18 -7.35 5.74
CA ILE A 130 -4.80 -7.18 5.29
C ILE A 130 -4.03 -8.47 5.61
N PRO A 131 -3.19 -8.99 4.69
CA PRO A 131 -2.37 -10.20 4.92
C PRO A 131 -1.20 -9.91 5.88
N LEU A 132 -1.53 -9.56 7.14
CA LEU A 132 -0.56 -9.11 8.14
C LEU A 132 0.40 -10.23 8.54
N THR A 133 -0.08 -11.48 8.61
CA THR A 133 0.74 -12.63 8.97
C THR A 133 1.81 -12.89 7.92
N GLU A 134 1.43 -12.87 6.64
CA GLU A 134 2.38 -13.09 5.53
C GLU A 134 3.37 -11.94 5.40
N ILE A 135 2.91 -10.70 5.57
CA ILE A 135 3.78 -9.52 5.59
C ILE A 135 4.77 -9.61 6.75
N PHE A 136 4.29 -9.93 7.95
CA PHE A 136 5.14 -10.03 9.15
C PHE A 136 6.16 -11.15 9.01
N SER A 137 5.75 -12.33 8.56
CA SER A 137 6.66 -13.46 8.29
C SER A 137 7.73 -13.08 7.27
N TRP A 138 7.36 -12.41 6.17
CA TRP A 138 8.34 -11.91 5.19
C TRP A 138 9.33 -10.91 5.82
N MET A 139 8.82 -9.96 6.59
CA MET A 139 9.64 -8.90 7.16
C MET A 139 10.60 -9.42 8.24
N CYS A 140 10.15 -10.35 9.08
CA CYS A 140 10.83 -10.74 10.32
C CYS A 140 11.43 -12.15 10.31
N GLU A 141 10.87 -13.10 9.56
CA GLU A 141 11.29 -14.51 9.61
C GLU A 141 12.22 -14.88 8.46
N VAL A 142 12.02 -14.28 7.27
CA VAL A 142 12.91 -14.50 6.11
C VAL A 142 14.33 -13.94 6.36
N THR A 143 14.47 -12.94 7.23
CA THR A 143 15.77 -12.42 7.68
C THR A 143 16.51 -13.37 8.62
N ALA A 144 15.81 -14.22 9.38
CA ALA A 144 16.41 -15.20 10.28
C ALA A 144 17.04 -16.40 9.53
N VAL A 145 16.59 -16.67 8.29
CA VAL A 145 17.07 -17.78 7.45
C VAL A 145 17.96 -17.25 6.30
N GLY A 146 18.91 -16.38 6.63
CA GLY A 146 20.19 -16.25 5.91
C GLY A 146 20.21 -15.96 4.40
N SER A 147 19.16 -15.42 3.78
CA SER A 147 19.14 -15.25 2.31
C SER A 147 18.48 -13.96 1.80
N CYS A 148 18.75 -12.80 2.39
CA CYS A 148 18.54 -11.54 1.67
C CYS A 148 19.72 -11.31 0.71
N ASN A 149 19.73 -12.01 -0.43
CA ASN A 149 20.68 -11.76 -1.50
C ASN A 149 20.38 -10.41 -2.17
N PHE A 150 20.93 -9.34 -1.58
CA PHE A 150 21.02 -8.02 -2.19
C PHE A 150 22.11 -7.98 -3.28
N THR A 151 22.06 -8.91 -4.24
CA THR A 151 22.85 -8.78 -5.48
C THR A 151 22.17 -7.83 -6.44
#